data_AF-A0A4Q1KJJ6-F1
#
_entry.id   AF-A0A4Q1KJJ6-F1
#
_cell.length_a   1.000
_cell.length_b   1.000
_cell.length_c   1.000
_cell.angle_alpha   90.00
_cell.angle_beta   90.00
_cell.angle_gamma   90.00
#
_symmetry.space_group_name_H-M   'P 1'
#
loop_
_entity.id
_entity.type
_entity.pdbx_description
1 polymer ?
#
loop_
_entity_poly.entity_id
_entity_poly.type
_entity_poly.pdbx_seq_one_letter_code
_entity_poly.pdbx_strand_id
1 'polypeptide(L)'
;MNMLNHPDPRGAWPLEQETQFSHYDLTIRVTVNDPAMLWRRAAAHLLTFGGVDEAALEETIGSAEDPSVADCLAAILGPMPIEGLRYEMFSIRSAAGNDRPQPMLCGG
;
A
#
# COMPACT_ATOMS: atom_id res chain seq x y z
N MET A 1 -11.60 68.63 1.52
CA MET A 1 -11.12 67.51 0.68
C MET A 1 -10.63 66.40 1.59
N ASN A 2 -11.33 65.27 1.67
CA ASN A 2 -10.77 64.01 2.17
C ASN A 2 -11.28 62.90 1.26
N MET A 3 -10.33 62.20 0.65
CA MET A 3 -10.50 61.28 -0.46
C MET A 3 -11.06 59.94 0.00
N LEU A 4 -11.79 59.31 -0.92
CA LEU A 4 -12.41 58.00 -0.82
C LEU A 4 -11.49 56.92 -0.21
N ASN A 5 -11.98 56.25 0.84
CA ASN A 5 -11.58 54.88 1.13
C ASN A 5 -12.19 53.98 0.04
N HIS A 6 -11.42 53.73 -1.01
CA HIS A 6 -11.69 52.65 -1.96
C HIS A 6 -11.16 51.36 -1.33
N PRO A 7 -11.98 50.31 -1.08
CA PRO A 7 -11.43 48.99 -0.81
C PRO A 7 -10.69 48.52 -2.07
N ASP A 8 -9.42 48.16 -1.92
CA ASP A 8 -8.59 47.63 -3.00
C ASP A 8 -9.12 46.23 -3.40
N PRO A 9 -9.61 46.02 -4.65
CA PRO A 9 -10.09 44.71 -5.09
C PRO A 9 -8.96 43.72 -5.43
N ARG A 10 -7.68 44.09 -5.24
CA ARG A 10 -6.52 43.26 -5.63
C ARG A 10 -5.97 42.37 -4.51
N GLY A 11 -6.69 42.27 -3.39
CA GLY A 11 -6.39 41.34 -2.29
C GLY A 11 -7.06 39.97 -2.43
N ALA A 12 -7.86 39.75 -3.48
CA ALA A 12 -8.41 38.43 -3.77
C ALA A 12 -7.32 37.57 -4.42
N TRP A 13 -6.41 37.05 -3.59
CA TRP A 13 -5.71 35.82 -3.95
C TRP A 13 -6.79 34.81 -4.35
N PRO A 14 -6.66 34.11 -5.49
CA PRO A 14 -7.47 32.92 -5.68
C PRO A 14 -7.12 32.04 -4.49
N LEU A 15 -8.07 31.81 -3.58
CA LEU A 15 -7.99 30.69 -2.65
C LEU A 15 -7.60 29.52 -3.53
N GLU A 16 -6.40 28.99 -3.29
CA GLU A 16 -5.86 27.83 -3.98
C GLU A 16 -7.04 26.88 -4.16
N GLN A 17 -7.47 26.67 -5.41
CA GLN A 17 -8.65 25.85 -5.67
C GLN A 17 -8.33 24.51 -5.02
N GLU A 18 -8.95 24.26 -3.86
CA GLU A 18 -8.90 22.99 -3.16
C GLU A 18 -9.41 22.00 -4.18
N THR A 19 -8.46 21.35 -4.85
CA THR A 19 -8.79 20.40 -5.90
C THR A 19 -9.49 19.30 -5.13
N GLN A 20 -10.81 19.24 -5.28
CA GLN A 20 -11.64 18.35 -4.47
C GLN A 20 -11.35 16.92 -4.93
N PHE A 21 -10.35 16.30 -4.32
CA PHE A 21 -10.04 14.90 -4.52
C PHE A 21 -11.03 14.09 -3.68
N SER A 22 -11.72 13.16 -4.31
CA SER A 22 -12.49 12.15 -3.60
C SER A 22 -11.55 11.01 -3.20
N HIS A 23 -11.43 10.77 -1.90
CA HIS A 23 -10.70 9.63 -1.36
C HIS A 23 -11.57 8.38 -1.43
N TYR A 24 -10.98 7.27 -1.87
CA TYR A 24 -11.63 5.96 -1.92
C TYR A 24 -10.70 4.92 -1.29
N ASP A 25 -11.24 4.12 -0.37
CA ASP A 25 -10.53 3.02 0.27
C ASP A 25 -10.86 1.68 -0.40
N LEU A 26 -9.82 0.92 -0.74
CA LEU A 26 -9.94 -0.46 -1.23
C LEU A 26 -9.34 -1.41 -0.20
N THR A 27 -10.18 -2.25 0.41
CA THR A 27 -9.74 -3.30 1.34
C THR A 27 -9.98 -4.68 0.75
N ILE A 28 -8.93 -5.48 0.64
CA ILE A 28 -8.99 -6.87 0.15
C ILE A 28 -8.41 -7.79 1.21
N ARG A 29 -9.12 -8.89 1.52
CA ARG A 29 -8.60 -9.98 2.35
C ARG A 29 -8.30 -11.17 1.47
N VAL A 30 -7.09 -11.70 1.57
CA VAL A 30 -6.63 -12.87 0.82
C VAL A 30 -6.18 -13.96 1.78
N THR A 31 -6.37 -15.21 1.36
CA THR A 31 -5.81 -16.39 2.02
C THR A 31 -4.78 -17.00 1.09
N VAL A 32 -3.56 -17.20 1.59
CA VAL A 32 -2.48 -17.85 0.84
C VAL A 32 -2.46 -19.32 1.22
N ASN A 33 -2.87 -20.18 0.28
CA ASN A 33 -2.92 -21.64 0.49
C ASN A 33 -1.62 -22.34 0.12
N ASP A 34 -0.80 -21.71 -0.73
CA ASP A 34 0.46 -22.26 -1.23
C ASP A 34 1.52 -21.14 -1.30
N PRO A 35 2.29 -20.94 -0.21
CA PRO A 35 3.34 -19.92 -0.16
C PRO A 35 4.45 -20.15 -1.20
N ALA A 36 4.76 -21.40 -1.55
CA ALA A 36 5.80 -21.71 -2.52
C ALA A 36 5.36 -21.34 -3.94
N MET A 37 4.10 -21.61 -4.31
CA MET A 37 3.57 -21.17 -5.60
C MET A 37 3.48 -19.64 -5.68
N LEU A 38 3.08 -18.98 -4.59
CA LEU A 38 3.09 -17.53 -4.50
C LEU A 38 4.50 -16.95 -4.72
N TRP A 39 5.51 -17.50 -4.04
CA TRP A 39 6.90 -17.08 -4.18
C TRP A 39 7.37 -17.20 -5.64
N ARG A 40 7.10 -18.33 -6.30
CA ARG A 40 7.48 -18.54 -7.70
C ARG A 40 6.84 -17.52 -8.64
N ARG A 41 5.60 -17.13 -8.37
CA ARG A 41 4.89 -16.09 -9.13
C ARG A 41 5.50 -14.72 -8.89
N ALA A 42 5.82 -14.38 -7.64
CA ALA A 42 6.46 -13.11 -7.28
C ALA A 42 7.86 -13.00 -7.89
N ALA A 43 8.66 -14.07 -7.80
CA ALA A 43 9.96 -14.18 -8.44
C ALA A 43 9.90 -13.94 -9.95
N ALA A 44 9.02 -14.66 -10.66
CA ALA A 44 8.84 -14.45 -12.09
C ALA A 44 8.41 -13.02 -12.43
N HIS A 45 7.55 -12.41 -11.61
CA HIS A 45 7.12 -11.03 -11.78
C HIS A 45 8.27 -10.03 -11.60
N LEU A 46 9.04 -10.15 -10.52
CA LEU A 46 10.16 -9.25 -10.21
C LEU A 46 11.29 -9.34 -11.23
N LEU A 47 11.64 -10.55 -11.66
CA LEU A 47 12.67 -10.76 -12.68
C LEU A 47 12.26 -10.22 -14.06
N THR A 48 10.96 -10.24 -14.38
CA THR A 48 10.47 -9.77 -15.68
C THR A 48 10.19 -8.26 -15.70
N PHE A 49 9.60 -7.73 -14.63
CA PHE A 49 9.05 -6.38 -14.61
C PHE A 49 9.60 -5.51 -13.46
N GLY A 50 10.07 -6.12 -12.38
CA GLY A 50 10.56 -5.41 -11.20
C GLY A 50 12.00 -4.90 -11.32
N GLY A 51 12.76 -5.37 -12.32
CA GLY A 51 14.16 -4.99 -12.51
C GLY A 51 15.09 -5.47 -11.40
N VAL A 52 14.64 -6.44 -10.61
CA VAL A 52 15.42 -7.12 -9.57
C VAL A 52 16.24 -8.22 -10.24
N ASP A 53 17.52 -8.36 -9.88
CA ASP A 53 18.33 -9.49 -10.33
C ASP A 53 18.13 -10.72 -9.43
N GLU A 54 18.62 -11.88 -9.85
CA GLU A 54 18.48 -13.12 -9.06
C GLU A 54 19.13 -13.00 -7.67
N ALA A 55 20.19 -12.20 -7.54
CA ALA A 55 20.92 -12.02 -6.28
C ALA A 55 20.12 -11.22 -5.25
N ALA A 56 19.39 -10.18 -5.68
CA ALA A 56 18.55 -9.37 -4.81
C ALA A 56 17.16 -9.97 -4.56
N LEU A 57 16.80 -11.06 -5.26
CA LEU A 57 15.47 -11.65 -5.16
C LEU A 57 15.18 -12.17 -3.76
N GLU A 58 16.09 -12.97 -3.19
CA GLU A 58 15.89 -13.54 -1.85
C GLU A 58 15.88 -12.47 -0.76
N GLU A 59 16.68 -11.41 -0.91
CA GLU A 59 16.65 -10.24 -0.02
C GLU A 59 15.31 -9.47 -0.09
N THR A 60 14.61 -9.56 -1.23
CA THR A 60 13.37 -8.82 -1.46
C THR A 60 12.14 -9.61 -1.00
N ILE A 61 12.06 -10.92 -1.29
CA ILE A 61 10.85 -11.73 -1.05
C ILE A 61 11.10 -12.98 -0.18
N GLY A 62 12.27 -13.08 0.46
CA GLY A 62 12.71 -14.27 1.18
C GLY A 62 13.14 -15.39 0.25
N SER A 63 13.71 -16.45 0.83
CA SER A 63 14.09 -17.65 0.07
C SER A 63 12.87 -18.50 -0.30
N ALA A 64 13.01 -19.38 -1.28
CA ALA A 64 11.89 -20.24 -1.71
C ALA A 64 11.39 -21.21 -0.63
N GLU A 65 12.25 -21.59 0.33
CA GLU A 65 11.92 -22.48 1.46
C GLU A 65 11.23 -21.73 2.62
N ASP A 66 11.50 -20.43 2.77
CA ASP A 66 10.88 -19.57 3.78
C ASP A 66 10.49 -18.22 3.15
N PRO A 67 9.42 -18.22 2.33
CA PRO A 67 9.05 -17.04 1.57
C PRO A 67 8.44 -15.96 2.46
N SER A 68 8.85 -14.71 2.25
CA SER A 68 8.13 -13.57 2.82
C SER A 68 6.81 -13.39 2.08
N VAL A 69 5.74 -13.94 2.64
CA VAL A 69 4.39 -13.89 2.05
C VAL A 69 3.93 -12.44 1.84
N ALA A 70 4.26 -11.54 2.77
CA ALA A 70 3.88 -10.14 2.67
C ALA A 70 4.56 -9.46 1.46
N ASP A 71 5.86 -9.67 1.29
CA ASP A 71 6.62 -9.07 0.19
C ASP A 71 6.28 -9.72 -1.15
N CYS A 72 6.02 -11.03 -1.17
CA CYS A 72 5.51 -11.70 -2.37
C CYS A 72 4.17 -11.11 -2.83
N LEU A 73 3.25 -10.86 -1.89
CA LEU A 73 1.95 -10.23 -2.18
C LEU A 73 2.15 -8.78 -2.63
N ALA A 74 3.04 -8.02 -2.00
CA ALA A 74 3.35 -6.65 -2.40
C ALA A 74 3.90 -6.58 -3.83
N ALA A 75 4.78 -7.52 -4.19
CA ALA A 75 5.37 -7.61 -5.53
C ALA A 75 4.33 -7.86 -6.63
N ILE A 76 3.28 -8.66 -6.36
CA ILE A 76 2.27 -9.04 -7.36
C ILE A 76 1.04 -8.13 -7.34
N LEU A 77 0.59 -7.72 -6.14
CA LEU A 77 -0.62 -6.95 -5.94
C LEU A 77 -0.37 -5.44 -5.85
N GLY A 78 0.91 -5.03 -5.88
CA GLY A 78 1.28 -3.63 -5.95
C GLY A 78 0.50 -2.93 -7.07
N PRO A 79 -0.10 -1.76 -6.80
CA PRO A 79 -0.94 -1.11 -7.80
C PRO A 79 -0.11 -0.68 -9.00
N MET A 80 -0.59 -1.02 -10.20
CA MET A 80 -0.05 -0.48 -11.43
C MET A 80 -0.36 1.03 -11.50
N PRO A 81 0.58 1.90 -11.94
CA PRO A 81 0.27 3.31 -12.15
C PRO A 81 -0.84 3.46 -13.20
N ILE A 82 -1.93 4.10 -12.81
CA ILE A 82 -3.07 4.44 -13.68
C ILE A 82 -3.17 5.96 -13.76
N GLU A 83 -3.29 6.50 -14.98
CA GLU A 83 -3.43 7.94 -15.18
C GLU A 83 -4.65 8.50 -14.43
N GLY A 84 -4.46 9.62 -13.72
CA GLY A 84 -5.50 10.24 -12.90
C GLY A 84 -5.67 9.64 -11.50
N LEU A 85 -5.01 8.52 -11.18
CA LEU A 85 -4.99 7.97 -9.81
C LEU A 85 -3.72 8.40 -9.07
N ARG A 86 -3.91 8.81 -7.82
CA ARG A 86 -2.82 9.01 -6.86
C ARG A 86 -2.98 7.99 -5.75
N TYR A 87 -2.05 7.04 -5.67
CA TYR A 87 -2.00 6.12 -4.54
C TYR A 87 -1.36 6.84 -3.33
N GLU A 88 -2.15 7.07 -2.28
CA GLU A 88 -1.64 7.69 -1.05
C GLU A 88 -1.00 6.67 -0.10
N MET A 89 -1.53 5.45 -0.06
CA MET A 89 -1.04 4.38 0.79
C MET A 89 -1.31 3.02 0.14
N PHE A 90 -0.30 2.16 0.15
CA PHE A 90 -0.44 0.74 -0.14
C PHE A 90 0.28 -0.04 0.97
N SER A 91 -0.42 -0.96 1.63
CA SER A 91 0.17 -1.77 2.68
C SER A 91 -0.40 -3.18 2.67
N ILE A 92 0.48 -4.17 2.72
CA ILE A 92 0.14 -5.56 3.00
C ILE A 92 0.38 -5.81 4.48
N ARG A 93 -0.60 -6.39 5.17
CA ARG A 93 -0.47 -6.77 6.59
C ARG A 93 -0.91 -8.21 6.76
N SER A 94 -0.10 -8.99 7.45
CA SER A 94 -0.56 -10.28 7.96
C SER A 94 -1.64 -10.02 9.00
N ALA A 95 -2.82 -10.62 8.81
CA ALA A 95 -3.75 -10.78 9.91
C ALA A 95 -3.12 -11.83 10.83
N ALA A 96 -2.30 -11.39 11.79
CA ALA A 96 -1.68 -12.29 12.77
C ALA A 96 -2.76 -13.27 13.28
N GLY A 97 -2.47 -14.56 13.13
CA GLY A 97 -3.39 -15.61 13.53
C GLY A 97 -3.75 -15.45 15.00
N ASN A 98 -5.00 -15.07 15.27
CA ASN A 98 -5.72 -15.40 16.49
C ASN A 98 -4.93 -15.16 17.80
N ASP A 99 -4.82 -13.90 18.25
CA ASP A 99 -4.83 -13.63 19.70
C ASP A 99 -6.23 -13.99 20.21
N ARG A 100 -6.50 -15.30 20.31
CA ARG A 100 -7.60 -15.78 21.11
C ARG A 100 -7.07 -15.70 22.53
N PRO A 101 -7.62 -14.90 23.45
CA PRO A 101 -7.25 -15.00 24.84
C PRO A 101 -7.45 -16.45 25.25
N GLN A 102 -6.37 -17.13 25.66
CA GLN A 102 -6.49 -18.49 26.17
C GLN A 102 -7.46 -18.43 27.35
N PRO A 103 -8.56 -19.22 27.37
CA PRO A 103 -9.34 -19.32 28.59
C PRO A 103 -8.40 -19.85 29.65
N MET A 104 -8.14 -19.05 30.69
CA MET A 104 -7.40 -19.49 31.86
C MET A 104 -8.14 -20.70 32.43
N LEU A 105 -7.60 -21.90 32.19
CA LEU A 105 -7.98 -23.10 32.89
C LEU A 105 -7.44 -22.97 34.32
N CYS A 106 -8.20 -22.31 35.19
CA CYS A 106 -8.06 -22.51 36.63
C CYS A 106 -8.72 -23.84 36.95
N GLY A 107 -7.93 -24.91 36.92
CA GLY A 107 -8.30 -26.22 37.48
C GLY A 107 -8.00 -26.29 38.98
N GLY A 108 -8.69 -27.22 39.67
CA GLY A 108 -8.39 -27.66 41.03
C GLY A 108 -9.54 -27.49 41.99
#